data_AF-A0A838RW56-F1
#
_entry.id   AF-A0A838RW56-F1
#
_cell.length_a   1.000
_cell.length_b   1.000
_cell.length_c   1.000
_cell.angle_alpha   90.00
_cell.angle_beta   90.00
_cell.angle_gamma   90.00
#
_symmetry.space_group_name_H-M   'P 1'
#
loop_
_entity.id
_entity.type
_entity.pdbx_description
1 polymer ?
#
loop_
_entity_poly.entity_id
_entity_poly.type
_entity_poly.pdbx_seq_one_letter_code
_entity_poly.pdbx_strand_id
1 'polypeptide(L)' 'FEGARIEDANVDALWFSRPSHSKREAWELRLIAETPYALFETFEADEPEEAREEVRQEMGARMSEFAKRP' A
#
# COMPACT_ATOMS: atom_id res chain seq x y z
N PHE A 1 -15.75 -14.22 -5.01
CA PHE A 1 -15.18 -12.95 -4.56
C PHE A 1 -15.23 -12.95 -3.05
N GLU A 2 -14.18 -13.42 -2.38
CA GLU A 2 -13.99 -13.05 -0.98
C GLU A 2 -13.77 -11.53 -0.95
N GLY A 3 -14.49 -10.83 -0.08
CA GLY A 3 -14.44 -9.37 0.00
C GLY A 3 -13.04 -8.86 0.36
N ALA A 4 -12.79 -7.58 0.12
CA ALA A 4 -11.57 -6.92 0.59
C ALA A 4 -11.51 -6.96 2.13
N ARG A 5 -10.31 -7.19 2.68
CA ARG A 5 -10.07 -7.10 4.12
C ARG A 5 -10.17 -5.64 4.55
N ILE A 6 -11.01 -5.36 5.55
CA ILE A 6 -11.10 -4.05 6.19
C ILE A 6 -10.27 -4.10 7.47
N GLU A 7 -9.44 -3.09 7.66
CA GLU A 7 -8.59 -2.93 8.85
C GLU A 7 -8.76 -1.52 9.41
N ASP A 8 -8.62 -1.38 10.73
CA ASP A 8 -8.62 -0.07 11.38
C ASP A 8 -7.33 0.67 11.02
N ALA A 9 -7.47 1.93 10.58
CA ALA A 9 -6.36 2.75 10.11
C ALA A 9 -6.63 4.24 10.34
N ASN A 10 -5.55 5.03 10.36
CA ASN A 10 -5.62 6.49 10.53
C ASN A 10 -6.05 7.24 9.24
N VAL A 11 -6.22 6.53 8.12
CA VAL A 11 -6.58 7.10 6.83
C VAL A 11 -7.55 6.19 6.08
N ASP A 12 -8.46 6.81 5.35
CA ASP A 12 -9.33 6.13 4.39
C ASP A 12 -8.54 5.85 3.10
N ALA A 13 -8.11 4.60 2.92
CA ALA A 13 -7.29 4.21 1.79
C ALA A 13 -7.60 2.77 1.33
N LEU A 14 -7.23 2.47 0.09
CA LEU A 14 -7.34 1.14 -0.51
C LEU A 14 -5.96 0.58 -0.81
N TRP A 15 -5.74 -0.66 -0.40
CA TRP A 15 -4.57 -1.45 -0.77
C TRP A 15 -4.87 -2.33 -1.98
N PHE A 16 -3.92 -2.36 -2.91
CA PHE A 16 -3.93 -3.27 -4.04
C PHE A 16 -2.60 -4.01 -4.08
N SER A 17 -2.64 -5.33 -4.29
CA SER A 17 -1.49 -6.10 -4.72
C SER A 17 -1.76 -6.65 -6.11
N ARG A 18 -0.72 -6.68 -6.95
CA ARG A 18 -0.80 -7.29 -8.28
C ARG A 18 0.51 -8.00 -8.62
N PRO A 19 0.45 -9.15 -9.31
CA PRO A 19 1.63 -9.70 -9.96
C PRO A 19 2.23 -8.69 -10.94
N SER A 20 3.56 -8.59 -10.96
CA SER A 20 4.34 -7.79 -11.88
C SER A 20 5.23 -8.71 -12.75
N HIS A 21 5.99 -8.12 -13.68
CA HIS A 21 6.90 -8.89 -14.55
C HIS A 21 7.90 -9.71 -13.72
N SER A 22 8.28 -10.89 -14.24
CA SER A 22 9.33 -11.73 -13.65
C SER A 22 9.07 -12.19 -12.20
N LYS A 23 7.82 -12.55 -11.87
CA LYS A 23 7.40 -13.01 -10.52
C LYS A 23 7.52 -11.95 -9.41
N ARG A 24 7.76 -10.69 -9.77
CA ARG A 24 7.72 -9.58 -8.83
C ARG A 24 6.29 -9.32 -8.39
N GLU A 25 6.14 -8.71 -7.24
CA GLU A 25 4.85 -8.24 -6.76
C GLU A 25 4.86 -6.72 -6.67
N ALA A 26 3.76 -6.10 -7.03
CA ALA A 26 3.60 -4.66 -6.97
C ALA A 26 2.47 -4.32 -6.01
N TRP A 27 2.73 -3.46 -5.04
CA TRP A 27 1.74 -2.93 -4.12
C TRP A 27 1.42 -1.47 -4.42
N GLU A 28 0.16 -1.12 -4.25
CA GLU A 28 -0.33 0.24 -4.40
C GLU A 28 -1.22 0.59 -3.20
N LEU A 29 -0.94 1.72 -2.55
CA LEU A 29 -1.79 2.30 -1.52
C LEU A 29 -2.40 3.59 -2.08
N ARG A 30 -3.73 3.61 -2.23
CA ARG A 30 -4.46 4.74 -2.81
C ARG A 30 -5.32 5.44 -1.76
N LEU A 31 -5.12 6.74 -1.59
CA LEU A 31 -5.93 7.58 -0.70
C LEU A 31 -7.33 7.79 -1.28
N ILE A 32 -8.35 7.70 -0.42
CA ILE A 32 -9.72 8.10 -0.75
C ILE A 32 -9.91 9.54 -0.28
N ALA A 33 -9.65 10.50 -1.16
CA ALA A 33 -9.81 11.93 -0.88
C ALA A 33 -10.18 12.69 -2.16
N GLU A 34 -10.57 13.96 -2.03
CA GLU A 34 -10.84 14.84 -3.18
C GLU A 34 -9.60 15.00 -4.07
N THR A 35 -8.41 15.08 -3.45
CA THR A 35 -7.14 15.08 -4.18
C THR A 35 -6.59 13.65 -4.22
N PRO A 36 -6.50 13.02 -5.40
CA PRO A 36 -6.00 11.65 -5.52
C PRO A 36 -4.50 11.61 -5.22
N TYR A 37 -4.11 10.66 -4.37
CA TYR A 37 -2.71 10.37 -4.05
C TYR A 37 -2.51 8.87 -3.92
N ALA A 38 -1.41 8.35 -4.46
CA ALA A 38 -1.07 6.94 -4.38
C ALA A 38 0.43 6.75 -4.17
N LEU A 39 0.76 5.73 -3.39
CA LEU A 39 2.11 5.23 -3.19
C LEU A 39 2.24 3.88 -3.89
N PHE A 40 3.42 3.58 -4.41
CA PHE A 40 3.69 2.36 -5.15
C PHE A 40 5.04 1.77 -4.76
N GLU A 41 5.08 0.45 -4.57
CA GLU A 41 6.33 -0.29 -4.37
C GLU A 41 6.32 -1.59 -5.20
N THR A 42 7.50 -2.03 -5.64
CA THR A 42 7.69 -3.32 -6.32
C THR A 42 8.72 -4.16 -5.58
N PHE A 43 8.33 -5.39 -5.26
CA PHE A 43 9.14 -6.36 -4.54
C PHE A 43 9.75 -7.37 -5.49
N GLU A 44 10.98 -7.76 -5.22
CA GLU A 44 11.60 -8.89 -5.92
C GLU A 44 10.93 -10.22 -5.52
N ALA A 45 11.09 -11.24 -6.38
CA ALA A 45 10.41 -12.52 -6.17
C ALA A 45 10.90 -13.25 -4.90
N ASP A 46 12.16 -13.04 -4.53
CA ASP A 46 12.84 -13.61 -3.37
C ASP A 46 12.89 -12.66 -2.17
N GLU A 47 12.22 -11.50 -2.26
CA GLU A 47 12.19 -10.55 -1.17
C GLU A 47 11.42 -11.11 0.03
N PRO A 48 12.02 -11.12 1.24
CA PRO A 48 11.44 -11.75 2.41
C PRO A 48 10.18 -11.02 2.87
N GLU A 49 9.24 -11.77 3.46
CA GLU A 49 7.95 -11.23 3.91
C GLU A 49 8.13 -10.12 4.95
N GLU A 50 9.13 -10.25 5.83
CA GLU A 50 9.43 -9.24 6.85
C GLU A 50 9.78 -7.88 6.23
N ALA A 51 10.58 -7.87 5.15
CA ALA A 51 10.92 -6.64 4.44
C ALA A 51 9.70 -6.01 3.75
N ARG A 52 8.81 -6.84 3.20
CA ARG A 52 7.55 -6.36 2.60
C ARG A 52 6.64 -5.73 3.65
N GLU A 53 6.55 -6.33 4.84
CA GLU A 53 5.76 -5.78 5.94
C GLU A 53 6.35 -4.46 6.47
N GLU A 54 7.68 -4.32 6.52
CA GLU A 54 8.33 -3.03 6.84
C GLU A 54 7.93 -1.94 5.84
N VAL A 55 7.99 -2.23 4.53
CA VAL A 55 7.53 -1.31 3.48
C VAL A 55 6.05 -0.98 3.64
N ARG A 56 5.21 -1.97 3.97
CA ARG A 56 3.77 -1.77 4.22
C ARG A 56 3.52 -0.69 5.26
N GLN A 57 4.23 -0.80 6.39
CA GLN A 57 4.13 0.13 7.50
C GLN A 57 4.65 1.51 7.11
N GLU A 58 5.76 1.59 6.38
CA GLU A 58 6.32 2.84 5.89
C GLU A 58 5.36 3.57 4.94
N MET A 59 4.80 2.85 3.95
CA MET A 59 3.82 3.40 3.02
C MET A 59 2.57 3.90 3.76
N GLY A 60 2.08 3.14 4.74
CA GLY A 60 0.95 3.54 5.58
C GLY A 60 1.23 4.82 6.39
N ALA A 61 2.44 4.93 6.97
CA ALA A 61 2.88 6.10 7.71
C ALA A 61 2.97 7.34 6.79
N ARG A 62 3.62 7.21 5.63
CA ARG A 62 3.73 8.29 4.62
C ARG A 62 2.36 8.76 4.13
N MET A 63 1.45 7.82 3.87
CA MET A 63 0.07 8.14 3.48
C MET A 63 -0.66 8.91 4.58
N SER A 64 -0.50 8.49 5.83
CA SER A 64 -1.08 9.17 7.00
C SER A 64 -0.53 10.57 7.20
N GLU A 65 0.76 10.78 6.98
CA GLU A 65 1.35 12.11 7.03
C GLU A 65 0.83 13.00 5.90
N PHE A 66 0.73 12.47 4.68
CA PHE A 66 0.17 13.21 3.54
C PHE A 66 -1.28 13.66 3.80
N ALA A 67 -2.13 12.75 4.30
CA ALA A 67 -3.55 13.04 4.56
C ALA A 67 -3.78 14.08 5.68
N LYS A 68 -2.80 14.30 6.56
CA LYS A 68 -2.87 15.31 7.63
C LYS A 68 -2.44 16.70 7.18
N ARG A 69 -1.91 16.85 5.95
CA ARG A 69 -1.49 18.15 5.43
C ARG A 69 -2.74 18.97 5.06
N PRO A 70 -2.81 20.25 5.45
CA PRO A 70 -3.95 21.13 5.21
C PRO A 70 -4.10 21.49 3.73
#